data_AF-A0A959KUT2-F1
#
_entry.id   AF-A0A959KUT2-F1
#
_cell.length_a   1.000
_cell.length_b   1.000
_cell.length_c   1.000
_cell.angle_alpha   90.00
_cell.angle_beta   90.00
_cell.angle_gamma   90.00
#
_symmetry.space_group_name_H-M   'P 1'
#
loop_
_entity.id
_entity.type
_entity.pdbx_description
1 polymer ?
#
loop_
_entity_poly.entity_id
_entity_poly.type
_entity_poly.pdbx_seq_one_letter_code
_entity_poly.pdbx_strand_id
1 'polypeptide(L)'
;ERSYTDYAELSSFVDFFLINEICRNVDGYRLSTYLYKDRGGKLNMGPIWDLNIGFDTGDRVPWDGWVIHYNQYVGQDAWMVPFWWPRLLEDPLFRQAVKARWTELRAGPFSTAALLDLVDQTADLLTGNGAVNRNYTRWAIPSEVNYDDAIQSLKDFLQYRAQWMDGEINAF
;
A
#
# COMPACT_ATOMS: atom_id res chain seq x y z
N GLU A 1 -13.82 15.45 26.85
CA GLU A 1 -13.48 14.16 26.22
C GLU A 1 -12.16 14.31 25.45
N ARG A 2 -11.45 13.21 25.16
CA ARG A 2 -10.19 13.21 24.38
C ARG A 2 -10.46 12.54 23.04
N SER A 3 -10.00 13.13 21.94
CA SER A 3 -10.06 12.54 20.59
C SER A 3 -8.69 11.99 20.19
N TYR A 4 -8.63 10.95 19.36
CA TYR A 4 -7.35 10.49 18.81
C TYR A 4 -6.68 11.57 17.94
N THR A 5 -7.47 12.44 17.30
CA THR A 5 -6.96 13.56 16.49
C THR A 5 -6.25 14.64 17.30
N ASP A 6 -6.37 14.63 18.64
CA ASP A 6 -5.57 15.46 19.55
C ASP A 6 -4.12 14.94 19.62
N TYR A 7 -3.89 13.66 19.34
CA TYR A 7 -2.62 12.97 19.53
C TYR A 7 -2.01 12.43 18.23
N ALA A 8 -2.82 12.19 17.20
CA ALA A 8 -2.42 11.62 15.92
C ALA A 8 -2.63 12.63 14.79
N GLU A 9 -1.62 12.78 13.93
CA GLU A 9 -1.71 13.61 12.74
C GLU A 9 -2.49 12.87 11.65
N LEU A 10 -3.77 13.18 11.56
CA LEU A 10 -4.74 12.49 10.72
C LEU A 10 -4.24 12.32 9.28
N SER A 11 -3.66 13.36 8.69
CA SER A 11 -3.18 13.34 7.31
C SER A 11 -2.12 12.26 7.08
N SER A 12 -1.17 12.11 8.01
CA SER A 12 -0.13 11.07 7.92
C SER A 12 -0.70 9.65 8.00
N PHE A 13 -1.74 9.43 8.82
CA PHE A 13 -2.38 8.13 8.93
C PHE A 13 -3.18 7.80 7.67
N VAL A 14 -3.83 8.79 7.07
CA VAL A 14 -4.55 8.64 5.80
C VAL A 14 -3.57 8.30 4.67
N ASP A 15 -2.46 9.04 4.53
CA ASP A 15 -1.45 8.76 3.50
C ASP A 15 -0.83 7.37 3.71
N PHE A 16 -0.56 6.98 4.96
CA PHE A 16 -0.04 5.65 5.28
C PHE A 16 -1.02 4.53 4.91
N PHE A 17 -2.30 4.70 5.21
CA PHE A 17 -3.36 3.78 4.82
C PHE A 17 -3.42 3.63 3.30
N LEU A 18 -3.53 4.75 2.57
CA LEU A 18 -3.69 4.73 1.12
C LEU A 18 -2.51 4.08 0.40
N ILE A 19 -1.28 4.36 0.82
CA ILE A 19 -0.08 3.77 0.21
C ILE A 19 -0.01 2.26 0.51
N ASN A 20 -0.26 1.82 1.74
CA ASN A 20 -0.23 0.39 2.04
C ASN A 20 -1.36 -0.37 1.34
N GLU A 21 -2.56 0.21 1.22
CA GLU A 21 -3.69 -0.46 0.57
C GLU A 21 -3.56 -0.52 -0.95
N ILE A 22 -3.05 0.52 -1.61
CA ILE A 22 -2.84 0.48 -3.07
C ILE A 22 -1.76 -0.53 -3.45
N CYS A 23 -0.75 -0.70 -2.59
CA CYS A 23 0.28 -1.73 -2.74
C CYS A 23 -0.14 -3.09 -2.17
N ARG A 24 -1.28 -3.18 -1.48
CA ARG A 24 -1.74 -4.37 -0.73
C ARG A 24 -0.65 -4.96 0.19
N ASN A 25 0.10 -4.10 0.90
CA ASN A 25 1.21 -4.51 1.77
C ASN A 25 0.73 -5.23 3.04
N VAL A 26 0.78 -6.57 3.02
CA VAL A 26 0.30 -7.44 4.13
C VAL A 26 1.04 -7.24 5.46
N ASP A 27 2.23 -6.64 5.45
CA ASP A 27 3.02 -6.34 6.64
C ASP A 27 2.88 -4.89 7.11
N GLY A 28 2.26 -4.03 6.31
CA GLY A 28 2.22 -2.58 6.49
C GLY A 28 1.60 -2.09 7.80
N TYR A 29 0.69 -2.86 8.40
CA TYR A 29 0.04 -2.51 9.67
C TYR A 29 0.59 -3.26 10.89
N ARG A 30 1.65 -4.05 10.71
CA ARG A 30 2.09 -5.07 11.67
C ARG A 30 3.58 -5.00 11.96
N LEU A 31 4.39 -4.92 10.91
CA LEU A 31 5.84 -5.09 10.94
C LEU A 31 6.54 -3.92 10.27
N SER A 32 6.14 -3.61 9.04
CA SER A 32 6.76 -2.60 8.17
C SER A 32 6.21 -1.20 8.46
N THR A 33 6.15 -0.87 9.76
CA THR A 33 5.47 0.31 10.28
C THR A 33 6.43 1.15 11.12
N TYR A 34 6.62 2.42 10.75
CA TYR A 34 7.32 3.40 11.58
C TYR A 34 6.35 4.48 12.06
N LEU A 35 6.53 4.89 13.32
CA LEU A 35 5.81 6.02 13.90
C LEU A 35 6.83 6.99 14.49
N TYR A 36 6.61 8.29 14.27
CA TYR A 36 7.45 9.34 14.84
C TYR A 36 6.62 10.44 15.45
N LYS A 37 7.26 11.20 16.33
CA LYS A 37 6.63 12.31 17.04
C LYS A 37 7.67 13.34 17.42
N ASP A 38 7.50 14.56 16.95
CA ASP A 38 8.27 15.69 17.45
C ASP A 38 7.87 16.06 18.87
N ARG A 39 8.78 16.66 19.63
CA ARG A 39 8.50 17.10 21.00
C ARG A 39 7.32 18.05 21.01
N GLY A 40 6.24 17.67 21.70
CA GLY A 40 5.01 18.46 21.80
C GLY A 40 4.09 18.38 20.58
N GLY A 41 4.51 17.71 19.50
CA GLY A 41 3.70 17.50 18.30
C GLY A 41 2.75 16.31 18.43
N LYS A 42 2.12 15.95 17.31
CA LYS A 42 1.30 14.74 17.16
C LYS A 42 2.14 13.56 16.70
N LEU A 43 1.65 12.36 16.97
CA LEU A 43 2.16 11.11 16.42
C LEU A 43 1.86 11.08 14.92
N ASN A 44 2.86 10.73 14.12
CA ASN A 44 2.77 10.63 12.68
C ASN A 44 3.10 9.19 12.24
N MET A 45 2.49 8.77 11.12
CA MET A 45 2.83 7.53 10.43
C MET A 45 3.90 7.75 9.36
N GLY A 46 4.69 6.71 9.14
CA GLY A 46 5.73 6.68 8.12
C GLY A 46 7.10 7.09 8.66
N PRO A 47 8.16 7.06 7.83
CA PRO A 47 8.11 6.84 6.40
C PRO A 47 7.63 5.42 6.03
N ILE A 48 7.08 5.28 4.83
CA ILE A 48 6.67 3.99 4.26
C ILE A 48 7.91 3.10 4.07
N TRP A 49 7.75 1.81 4.30
CA TRP A 49 8.83 0.84 4.24
C TRP A 49 8.33 -0.53 3.76
N ASP A 50 9.22 -1.30 3.10
CA ASP A 50 9.06 -2.73 2.78
C ASP A 50 7.78 -3.10 1.99
N LEU A 51 7.68 -2.60 0.75
CA LEU A 51 6.55 -2.90 -0.15
C LEU A 51 6.81 -4.07 -1.11
N ASN A 52 7.96 -4.73 -1.01
CA ASN A 52 8.38 -5.82 -1.90
C ASN A 52 7.54 -7.09 -1.77
N ILE A 53 6.80 -7.26 -0.67
CA ILE A 53 5.79 -8.32 -0.51
C ILE A 53 4.35 -7.80 -0.66
N GLY A 54 4.18 -6.67 -1.34
CA GLY A 54 2.89 -6.19 -1.83
C GLY A 54 2.60 -6.70 -3.25
N PHE A 55 1.71 -6.01 -3.96
CA PHE A 55 1.45 -6.19 -5.39
C PHE A 55 1.08 -7.63 -5.79
N ASP A 56 0.18 -8.23 -5.02
CA ASP A 56 -0.24 -9.63 -5.17
C ASP A 56 0.73 -10.71 -4.74
N THR A 57 1.50 -10.42 -3.71
CA THR A 57 2.31 -11.45 -3.09
C THR A 57 1.80 -11.73 -1.67
N GLY A 58 1.86 -13.00 -1.28
CA GLY A 58 1.67 -13.43 0.12
C GLY A 58 0.36 -14.13 0.46
N ASP A 59 -0.70 -14.07 -0.37
CA ASP A 59 -1.96 -14.83 -0.22
C ASP A 59 -2.62 -14.81 1.18
N ARG A 60 -2.36 -13.77 1.98
CA ARG A 60 -2.84 -13.69 3.38
C ARG A 60 -4.20 -13.02 3.54
N VAL A 61 -4.52 -12.13 2.61
CA VAL A 61 -5.74 -11.32 2.61
C VAL A 61 -6.37 -11.51 1.23
N PRO A 62 -7.70 -11.72 1.13
CA PRO A 62 -8.40 -11.80 -0.14
C PRO A 62 -8.06 -10.61 -1.04
N TRP A 63 -8.03 -10.87 -2.34
CA TRP A 63 -7.68 -9.87 -3.34
C TRP A 63 -8.59 -8.64 -3.30
N ASP A 64 -9.88 -8.86 -3.03
CA ASP A 64 -10.95 -7.88 -2.84
C ASP A 64 -11.15 -7.50 -1.35
N GLY A 65 -10.08 -7.57 -0.55
CA GLY A 65 -10.08 -7.22 0.86
C GLY A 65 -9.23 -5.99 1.19
N TRP A 66 -9.54 -5.37 2.33
CA TRP A 66 -8.68 -4.36 2.96
C TRP A 66 -7.61 -5.04 3.81
N VAL A 67 -6.35 -4.68 3.62
CA VAL A 67 -5.24 -5.28 4.37
C VAL A 67 -5.28 -4.87 5.84
N ILE A 68 -5.82 -3.69 6.16
CA ILE A 68 -6.06 -3.28 7.55
C ILE A 68 -6.96 -4.26 8.33
N HIS A 69 -7.75 -5.10 7.64
CA HIS A 69 -8.56 -6.17 8.22
C HIS A 69 -7.86 -7.53 8.29
N TYR A 70 -6.53 -7.58 8.11
CA TYR A 70 -5.70 -8.79 8.14
C TYR A 70 -6.12 -9.83 9.20
N ASN A 71 -6.38 -9.39 10.44
CA ASN A 71 -6.73 -10.27 11.56
C ASN A 71 -8.07 -11.03 11.37
N GLN A 72 -8.93 -10.61 10.43
CA GLN A 72 -10.15 -11.33 10.07
C GLN A 72 -9.87 -12.56 9.20
N TYR A 73 -8.76 -12.54 8.45
CA TYR A 73 -8.37 -13.58 7.51
C TYR A 73 -7.28 -14.49 8.08
N VAL A 74 -6.45 -13.97 8.98
CA VAL A 74 -5.38 -14.73 9.63
C VAL A 74 -5.60 -14.74 11.13
N GLY A 75 -6.00 -15.90 11.66
CA GLY A 75 -6.34 -16.06 13.08
C GLY A 75 -5.17 -16.44 14.00
N GLN A 76 -4.02 -16.84 13.43
CA GLN A 76 -2.83 -17.25 14.19
C GLN A 76 -1.57 -16.75 13.50
N ASP A 77 -1.08 -15.60 13.96
CA ASP A 77 0.23 -15.06 13.59
C ASP A 77 0.86 -14.45 14.85
N ALA A 78 2.19 -14.51 14.95
CA ALA A 78 2.93 -13.92 16.06
C ALA A 78 2.70 -12.41 16.19
N TRP A 79 2.48 -11.70 15.07
CA TRP A 79 2.47 -10.24 15.03
C TRP A 79 1.17 -9.62 14.55
N MET A 80 0.04 -9.93 15.16
CA MET A 80 -1.28 -9.43 14.73
C MET A 80 -1.36 -7.90 14.55
N VAL A 81 -2.23 -7.43 13.64
CA VAL A 81 -2.51 -5.98 13.46
C VAL A 81 -3.01 -5.38 14.79
N PRO A 82 -2.41 -4.30 15.29
CA PRO A 82 -2.90 -3.60 16.47
C PRO A 82 -4.36 -3.17 16.34
N PHE A 83 -5.12 -3.30 17.44
CA PHE A 83 -6.58 -3.09 17.44
C PHE A 83 -7.03 -1.73 16.91
N TRP A 84 -6.20 -0.69 17.01
CA TRP A 84 -6.60 0.69 16.69
C TRP A 84 -6.68 0.95 15.18
N TRP A 85 -5.97 0.18 14.35
CA TRP A 85 -6.03 0.32 12.90
C TRP A 85 -7.44 0.12 12.33
N PRO A 86 -8.10 -1.05 12.50
CA PRO A 86 -9.46 -1.24 12.00
C PRO A 86 -10.47 -0.29 12.66
N ARG A 87 -10.22 0.17 13.89
CA ARG A 87 -11.08 1.17 14.56
C ARG A 87 -11.07 2.53 13.86
N LEU A 88 -9.97 2.90 13.19
CA LEU A 88 -9.95 4.13 12.38
C LEU A 88 -10.93 4.03 11.21
N LEU A 89 -11.05 2.88 10.56
CA LEU A 89 -12.06 2.67 9.52
C LEU A 89 -13.50 2.59 10.03
N GLU A 90 -13.75 2.58 11.33
CA GLU A 90 -15.11 2.72 11.88
C GLU A 90 -15.50 4.20 12.09
N ASP A 91 -14.53 5.12 12.12
CA ASP A 91 -14.74 6.53 12.37
C ASP A 91 -15.13 7.29 11.08
N PRO A 92 -16.29 7.96 11.03
CA PRO A 92 -16.70 8.77 9.88
C PRO A 92 -15.69 9.87 9.51
N LEU A 93 -14.99 10.45 10.48
CA LEU A 93 -14.01 11.51 10.23
C LEU A 93 -12.79 10.96 9.48
N PHE A 94 -12.28 9.79 9.86
CA PHE A 94 -11.19 9.13 9.15
C PHE A 94 -11.61 8.73 7.73
N ARG A 95 -12.79 8.11 7.57
CA ARG A 95 -13.33 7.73 6.25
C ARG A 95 -13.48 8.93 5.31
N GLN A 96 -14.00 10.04 5.82
CA GLN A 96 -14.15 11.26 5.03
C GLN A 96 -12.78 11.80 4.59
N ALA A 97 -11.78 11.79 5.49
CA ALA A 97 -10.43 12.21 5.17
C ALA A 97 -9.77 11.29 4.12
N VAL A 98 -9.94 9.96 4.24
CA VAL A 98 -9.49 8.99 3.24
C VAL A 98 -10.14 9.26 1.89
N LYS A 99 -11.47 9.44 1.85
CA LYS A 99 -12.19 9.71 0.60
C LYS A 99 -11.73 11.00 -0.07
N ALA A 100 -11.54 12.08 0.70
CA ALA A 100 -11.05 13.35 0.17
C ALA A 100 -9.63 13.21 -0.39
N ARG A 101 -8.72 12.58 0.36
CA ARG A 101 -7.33 12.39 -0.06
C ARG A 101 -7.19 11.43 -1.24
N TRP A 102 -7.96 10.36 -1.27
CA TRP A 102 -8.02 9.44 -2.41
C TRP A 102 -8.48 10.15 -3.68
N THR A 103 -9.55 10.96 -3.59
CA THR A 103 -10.04 11.75 -4.72
C THR A 103 -8.97 12.68 -5.29
N GLU A 104 -8.22 13.36 -4.43
CA GLU A 104 -7.10 14.22 -4.82
C GLU A 104 -6.00 13.42 -5.53
N LEU A 105 -5.54 12.30 -4.93
CA LEU A 105 -4.47 11.48 -5.48
C LEU A 105 -4.86 10.84 -6.81
N ARG A 106 -6.13 10.42 -6.97
CA ARG A 106 -6.65 9.85 -8.21
C ARG A 106 -6.74 10.86 -9.36
N ALA A 107 -6.80 12.16 -9.07
CA ALA A 107 -6.68 13.22 -10.06
C ALA A 107 -5.22 13.51 -10.47
N GLY A 108 -4.23 12.86 -9.84
CA GLY A 108 -2.82 13.10 -10.10
C GLY A 108 -1.96 11.83 -9.99
N PRO A 109 -1.09 11.73 -8.97
CA PRO A 109 -0.04 10.71 -8.91
C PRO A 109 -0.57 9.27 -8.82
N PHE A 110 -1.78 9.08 -8.31
CA PHE A 110 -2.41 7.76 -8.26
C PHE A 110 -3.40 7.55 -9.39
N SER A 111 -3.53 8.45 -10.38
CA SER A 111 -4.33 8.17 -11.57
C SER A 111 -3.85 6.88 -12.25
N THR A 112 -4.75 6.13 -12.89
CA THR A 112 -4.38 4.86 -13.50
C THR A 112 -3.27 5.06 -14.54
N ALA A 113 -3.33 6.13 -15.33
CA ALA A 113 -2.26 6.48 -16.26
C ALA A 113 -0.92 6.72 -15.54
N ALA A 114 -0.88 7.52 -14.47
CA ALA A 114 0.35 7.81 -13.74
C ALA A 114 0.96 6.56 -13.07
N LEU A 115 0.13 5.67 -12.54
CA LEU A 115 0.60 4.41 -11.95
C LEU A 115 1.26 3.50 -12.98
N LEU A 116 0.62 3.33 -14.15
CA LEU A 116 1.16 2.50 -15.23
C LEU A 116 2.42 3.12 -15.84
N ASP A 117 2.43 4.44 -16.04
CA ASP A 117 3.58 5.19 -16.53
C ASP A 117 4.78 5.11 -15.58
N LEU A 118 4.56 5.11 -14.25
CA LEU A 118 5.63 4.88 -13.27
C LEU A 118 6.25 3.49 -13.42
N VAL A 119 5.42 2.46 -13.65
CA VAL A 119 5.91 1.09 -13.91
C VAL A 119 6.75 1.06 -15.18
N ASP A 120 6.23 1.63 -16.27
CA ASP A 120 6.90 1.65 -17.57
C ASP A 120 8.25 2.40 -17.50
N GLN A 121 8.28 3.61 -16.92
CA GLN A 121 9.51 4.38 -16.74
C GLN A 121 10.55 3.65 -15.88
N THR A 122 10.10 2.96 -14.83
CA THR A 122 11.00 2.20 -13.95
C THR A 122 11.57 0.98 -14.67
N ALA A 123 10.73 0.27 -15.43
CA ALA A 123 11.14 -0.87 -16.24
C ALA A 123 12.14 -0.46 -17.33
N ASP A 124 11.85 0.62 -18.06
CA ASP A 124 12.72 1.16 -19.11
C ASP A 124 14.08 1.57 -18.55
N LEU A 125 14.10 2.21 -17.37
CA LEU A 125 15.34 2.57 -16.69
C LEU A 125 16.19 1.33 -16.37
N LEU A 126 15.57 0.28 -15.81
CA LEU A 126 16.26 -0.94 -15.40
C LEU A 126 16.75 -1.77 -16.60
N THR A 127 15.97 -1.82 -17.67
CA THR A 127 16.34 -2.48 -18.93
C THR A 127 17.44 -1.69 -19.64
N GLY A 128 17.26 -0.39 -19.83
CA GLY A 128 18.18 0.49 -20.56
C GLY A 128 19.56 0.61 -19.91
N ASN A 129 19.66 0.49 -18.58
CA ASN A 129 20.93 0.50 -17.87
C ASN A 129 21.58 -0.91 -17.71
N GLY A 130 20.93 -1.94 -18.25
CA GLY A 130 21.39 -3.34 -18.21
C GLY A 130 21.27 -4.03 -16.85
N ALA A 131 20.58 -3.45 -15.86
CA ALA A 131 20.40 -4.06 -14.54
C ALA A 131 19.65 -5.39 -14.63
N VAL A 132 18.62 -5.46 -15.48
CA VAL A 132 17.86 -6.69 -15.71
C VAL A 132 18.79 -7.82 -16.17
N ASN A 133 19.59 -7.58 -17.21
CA ASN A 133 20.53 -8.58 -17.72
C ASN A 133 21.57 -9.01 -16.67
N ARG A 134 22.14 -8.04 -15.92
CA ARG A 134 23.08 -8.36 -14.82
C ARG A 134 22.42 -9.22 -13.74
N ASN A 135 21.15 -8.96 -13.42
CA ASN A 135 20.39 -9.71 -12.43
C ASN A 135 20.22 -11.18 -12.84
N TYR A 136 19.72 -11.44 -14.06
CA TYR A 136 19.57 -12.80 -14.60
C TYR A 136 20.90 -13.52 -14.83
N THR A 137 21.99 -12.79 -15.09
CA THR A 137 23.32 -13.38 -15.22
C THR A 137 23.93 -13.74 -13.86
N ARG A 138 23.72 -12.89 -12.85
CA ARG A 138 24.31 -13.05 -11.52
C ARG A 138 23.64 -14.15 -10.72
N TRP A 139 22.31 -14.21 -10.78
CA TRP A 139 21.50 -15.11 -9.99
C TRP A 139 20.96 -16.22 -10.89
N ALA A 140 20.91 -17.45 -10.36
CA ALA A 140 20.29 -18.59 -11.04
C ALA A 140 18.76 -18.47 -10.99
N ILE A 141 18.23 -17.43 -11.65
CA ILE A 141 16.80 -17.15 -11.70
C ILE A 141 16.15 -18.22 -12.57
N PRO A 142 15.11 -18.91 -12.07
CA PRO A 142 14.39 -19.90 -12.85
C PRO A 142 13.80 -19.29 -14.13
N SER A 143 13.78 -20.05 -15.22
CA SER A 143 13.33 -19.56 -16.54
C SER A 143 11.87 -19.11 -16.57
N GLU A 144 11.05 -19.61 -15.64
CA GLU A 144 9.65 -19.23 -15.46
C GLU A 144 9.48 -17.83 -14.84
N VAL A 145 10.52 -17.27 -14.24
CA VAL A 145 10.51 -15.88 -13.76
C VAL A 145 10.93 -15.00 -14.92
N ASN A 146 9.96 -14.34 -15.54
CA ASN A 146 10.16 -13.46 -16.68
C ASN A 146 9.89 -11.99 -16.28
N TYR A 147 10.79 -11.09 -16.68
CA TYR A 147 10.72 -9.68 -16.29
C TYR A 147 9.56 -8.93 -16.98
N ASP A 148 9.31 -9.21 -18.25
CA ASP A 148 8.23 -8.60 -19.02
C ASP A 148 6.86 -9.06 -18.48
N ASP A 149 6.74 -10.34 -18.12
CA ASP A 149 5.54 -10.87 -17.47
C ASP A 149 5.31 -10.26 -16.08
N ALA A 150 6.39 -10.00 -15.33
CA ALA A 150 6.31 -9.32 -14.03
C ALA A 150 5.85 -7.86 -14.17
N ILE A 151 6.30 -7.15 -15.21
CA ILE A 151 5.83 -5.79 -15.53
C ILE A 151 4.33 -5.81 -15.84
N GLN A 152 3.89 -6.73 -16.71
CA GLN A 152 2.48 -6.82 -17.08
C GLN A 152 1.60 -7.17 -15.88
N SER A 153 2.03 -8.14 -15.05
CA SER A 153 1.35 -8.51 -13.81
C SER A 153 1.19 -7.33 -12.85
N LEU A 154 2.24 -6.52 -12.67
CA LEU A 154 2.20 -5.34 -11.81
C LEU A 154 1.23 -4.26 -12.35
N LYS A 155 1.21 -4.06 -13.66
CA LYS A 155 0.29 -3.13 -14.33
C LYS A 155 -1.17 -3.56 -14.14
N ASP A 156 -1.46 -4.84 -14.37
CA ASP A 156 -2.80 -5.40 -14.21
C ASP A 156 -3.24 -5.32 -12.74
N PHE A 157 -2.34 -5.63 -11.79
CA PHE A 157 -2.59 -5.45 -10.37
C PHE A 157 -2.95 -4.00 -10.02
N LEU A 158 -2.12 -3.03 -10.42
CA LEU A 158 -2.32 -1.62 -10.05
C LEU A 158 -3.61 -1.06 -10.65
N GLN A 159 -3.89 -1.42 -11.90
CA GLN A 159 -5.13 -1.02 -12.56
C GLN A 159 -6.35 -1.57 -11.82
N TYR A 160 -6.38 -2.87 -11.54
CA TYR A 160 -7.48 -3.50 -10.81
C TYR A 160 -7.61 -2.89 -9.41
N ARG A 161 -6.52 -2.82 -8.65
CA ARG A 161 -6.55 -2.43 -7.23
C ARG A 161 -7.03 -1.00 -7.09
N ALA A 162 -6.57 -0.08 -7.94
CA ALA A 162 -7.05 1.29 -7.95
C ALA A 162 -8.56 1.37 -8.27
N GLN A 163 -9.05 0.59 -9.25
CA GLN A 163 -10.49 0.54 -9.58
C GLN A 163 -11.35 -0.05 -8.45
N TRP A 164 -10.87 -1.10 -7.79
CA TRP A 164 -11.54 -1.68 -6.63
C TRP A 164 -11.59 -0.67 -5.48
N MET A 165 -10.47 0.00 -5.18
CA MET A 165 -10.41 1.06 -4.16
C MET A 165 -11.31 2.25 -4.50
N ASP A 166 -11.45 2.61 -5.79
CA ASP A 166 -12.41 3.63 -6.23
C ASP A 166 -13.84 3.25 -5.81
N GLY A 167 -14.24 1.97 -5.97
CA GLY A 167 -15.56 1.49 -5.54
C GLY A 167 -15.76 1.54 -4.02
N GLU A 168 -14.82 0.95 -3.28
CA GLU A 168 -14.94 0.80 -1.82
C GLU A 168 -14.85 2.14 -1.09
N ILE A 169 -13.90 3.01 -1.45
CA ILE A 169 -13.74 4.32 -0.79
C ILE A 169 -14.90 5.25 -1.12
N ASN A 170 -15.51 5.12 -2.30
CA ASN A 170 -16.71 5.91 -2.62
C ASN A 170 -17.93 5.48 -1.79
N ALA A 171 -17.99 4.21 -1.37
CA ALA A 171 -19.07 3.65 -0.56
C ALA A 171 -18.91 3.88 0.95
N PHE A 172 -17.79 4.47 1.40
CA PHE A 172 -17.53 4.81 2.81
C PHE A 172 -18.61 5.67 3.47
#